data_AF-A0A3A4SY75-F1
#
_entry.id   AF-A0A3A4SY75-F1
#
_cell.length_a   1.000
_cell.length_b   1.000
_cell.length_c   1.000
_cell.angle_alpha   90.00
_cell.angle_beta   90.00
_cell.angle_gamma   90.00
#
_symmetry.space_group_name_H-M   'P 1'
#
loop_
_entity.id
_entity.type
_entity.pdbx_description
1 polymer ?
#
loop_
_entity_poly.entity_id
_entity_poly.type
_entity_poly.pdbx_seq_one_letter_code
_entity_poly.pdbx_strand_id
1 'polypeptide(L)' 'MGKEVNGSVMVVGGGIAGMQSALDLADSGFYVYLVEKGPSIGGVMAQLDKTFPTNDCAM' A
#
# COMPACT_ATOMS: atom_id res chain seq x y z
N MET A 1 -10.86 17.90 11.80
CA MET A 1 -11.02 16.94 12.92
C MET A 1 -9.77 16.05 12.90
N GLY A 2 -8.78 16.32 13.75
CA GLY A 2 -7.60 15.45 13.85
C GLY A 2 -8.02 14.17 14.55
N LYS A 3 -8.07 13.04 13.84
CA LYS A 3 -8.28 11.72 14.45
C LYS A 3 -7.16 11.51 15.47
N GLU A 4 -7.48 11.16 16.72
CA GLU A 4 -6.49 10.64 17.65
C GLU A 4 -5.87 9.38 17.01
N VAL A 5 -4.56 9.42 16.82
CA VAL A 5 -3.81 8.30 16.25
C VAL A 5 -3.29 7.42 17.39
N ASN A 6 -3.65 6.14 17.36
CA ASN A 6 -3.36 5.18 18.42
C ASN A 6 -1.85 4.85 18.55
N GLY A 7 -1.06 5.24 17.56
CA GLY A 7 0.37 5.01 17.48
C GLY A 7 0.86 5.17 16.04
N SER A 8 2.16 4.92 15.82
CA SER A 8 2.77 5.00 14.50
C SER A 8 3.31 3.65 14.04
N VAL A 9 3.11 3.33 12.76
CA VAL A 9 3.57 2.08 12.12
C VAL A 9 4.36 2.42 10.86
N MET A 10 5.43 1.67 10.58
CA MET A 10 6.17 1.76 9.33
C MET A 10 5.96 0.50 8.50
N VAL A 11 5.50 0.67 7.27
CA VAL A 11 5.38 -0.37 6.25
C VAL A 11 6.52 -0.19 5.25
N VAL A 12 7.33 -1.24 5.07
CA VAL A 12 8.46 -1.26 4.15
C VAL A 12 8.10 -2.08 2.91
N GLY A 13 8.11 -1.43 1.75
CA GLY A 13 7.73 -1.98 0.45
C GLY A 13 6.36 -1.49 -0.01
N GLY A 14 6.32 -0.72 -1.09
CA GLY A 14 5.13 -0.17 -1.74
C GLY A 14 4.51 -1.08 -2.80
N GLY A 15 4.67 -2.40 -2.70
CA GLY A 15 3.92 -3.35 -3.53
C GLY A 15 2.45 -3.45 -3.10
N ILE A 16 1.64 -4.23 -3.83
CA ILE A 16 0.20 -4.40 -3.53
C ILE A 16 -0.08 -4.80 -2.07
N ALA A 17 0.73 -5.69 -1.50
CA ALA A 17 0.59 -6.13 -0.12
C ALA A 17 0.89 -4.99 0.88
N GLY A 18 1.93 -4.19 0.63
CA GLY A 18 2.32 -3.10 1.51
C GLY A 18 1.35 -1.92 1.44
N MET A 19 0.87 -1.59 0.24
CA MET A 19 -0.18 -0.58 0.07
C MET A 19 -1.46 -0.99 0.80
N GLN A 20 -1.92 -2.23 0.66
CA GLN A 20 -3.12 -2.71 1.38
C GLN A 20 -2.91 -2.67 2.90
N SER A 21 -1.77 -3.17 3.38
CA SER A 21 -1.44 -3.15 4.81
C SER A 21 -1.43 -1.71 5.36
N ALA A 22 -0.90 -0.77 4.59
CA ALA A 22 -0.86 0.65 4.99
C ALA A 22 -2.26 1.26 5.07
N LEU A 23 -3.14 0.94 4.12
CA LEU A 23 -4.53 1.39 4.13
C LEU A 23 -5.30 0.81 5.33
N ASP A 24 -5.21 -0.51 5.56
CA ASP A 24 -5.89 -1.19 6.65
C ASP A 24 -5.46 -0.62 8.03
N LEU A 25 -4.17 -0.31 8.19
CA LEU A 25 -3.62 0.30 9.41
C LEU A 25 -4.07 1.76 9.56
N ALA A 26 -4.12 2.53 8.48
CA ALA A 26 -4.59 3.91 8.51
C ALA A 26 -6.09 3.98 8.87
N ASP A 27 -6.90 3.09 8.30
CA ASP A 27 -8.33 2.96 8.62
C ASP A 27 -8.56 2.53 10.06
N SER A 28 -7.65 1.69 10.60
CA SER A 28 -7.62 1.28 12.00
C SER A 28 -7.16 2.40 12.98
N GLY A 29 -6.79 3.58 12.46
CA GLY A 29 -6.44 4.75 13.27
C GLY A 29 -4.96 4.84 13.66
N PHE A 30 -4.07 4.17 12.93
CA PHE A 30 -2.63 4.36 13.10
C PHE A 30 -2.07 5.41 12.14
N TYR A 31 -1.02 6.11 12.57
CA TYR A 31 -0.22 6.93 11.67
C TYR A 31 0.76 6.05 10.90
N VAL A 32 0.61 5.95 9.58
CA VAL A 32 1.38 5.00 8.77
C VAL A 32 2.44 5.71 7.93
N TYR A 33 3.69 5.25 8.06
CA TYR A 33 4.78 5.57 7.16
C TYR A 33 4.91 4.44 6.13
N LEU A 34 4.68 4.72 4.85
CA LEU A 34 4.96 3.77 3.76
C LEU A 34 6.29 4.14 3.09
N VAL A 35 7.27 3.24 3.12
CA VAL A 35 8.60 3.45 2.56
C VAL A 35 8.83 2.47 1.43
N GLU A 36 9.04 2.98 0.21
CA GLU A 36 9.43 2.20 -0.97
C GLU A 36 10.87 2.55 -1.36
N LYS A 37 11.63 1.55 -1.81
CA LYS A 37 13.02 1.70 -2.25
C LYS A 37 13.12 2.39 -3.60
N GLY A 38 12.20 2.07 -4.52
CA GLY A 38 12.13 2.65 -5.84
C GLY A 38 11.55 4.06 -5.88
N PRO A 39 11.61 4.73 -7.03
CA PRO A 39 11.00 6.05 -7.22
C PRO A 39 9.46 6.01 -7.24
N SER A 40 8.87 4.82 -7.39
CA SER A 40 7.43 4.62 -7.55
C SER A 40 6.96 3.40 -6.75
N ILE A 41 5.71 3.45 -6.30
CA ILE A 41 4.98 2.33 -5.69
C ILE A 41 4.33 1.43 -6.78
N GLY A 42 3.78 0.29 -6.37
CA GLY A 42 3.09 -0.68 -7.23
C GLY A 42 3.80 -2.04 -7.34
N GLY A 43 5.10 -2.10 -7.03
CA GLY A 43 5.88 -3.35 -6.98
C GLY A 43 5.86 -4.14 -8.29
N VAL A 44 5.71 -5.47 -8.19
CA VAL A 44 5.64 -6.36 -9.36
C VAL A 44 4.32 -6.21 -10.11
N MET A 45 3.22 -5.91 -9.41
CA MET A 45 1.90 -5.78 -10.02
C MET A 45 1.86 -4.67 -11.08
N ALA A 46 2.53 -3.55 -10.82
CA ALA A 46 2.66 -2.44 -11.77
C ALA A 46 3.39 -2.79 -13.08
N GLN A 47 4.11 -3.92 -13.12
CA GLN A 47 4.83 -4.38 -14.32
C GLN A 47 4.01 -5.37 -15.15
N LEU A 48 2.85 -5.81 -14.64
CA LEU A 48 1.96 -6.72 -15.34
C LEU A 48 1.02 -5.92 -16.25
N ASP A 49 0.71 -6.46 -17.42
CA ASP A 49 -0.32 -5.89 -18.29
C ASP A 49 -1.72 -6.20 -17.75
N LYS A 50 -1.94 -7.47 -17.37
CA LYS A 50 -3.24 -8.00 -16.94
C LYS A 50 -3.15 -8.88 -15.70
N THR A 51 -4.23 -8.95 -14.93
CA THR A 51 -4.36 -9.82 -13.75
C THR A 51 -5.33 -10.98 -14.03
N PHE A 52 -4.85 -12.22 -13.90
CA PHE A 52 -5.71 -13.40 -13.95
C PHE A 52 -6.53 -13.51 -12.65
N PRO A 53 -7.79 -14.00 -12.66
CA PRO A 53 -8.57 -14.54 -13.78
C PRO A 53 -9.38 -13.53 -14.58
N THR A 54 -9.52 -12.30 -14.08
CA THR A 54 -10.47 -11.33 -14.64
C THR A 54 -9.94 -10.65 -15.90
N ASN A 55 -8.64 -10.70 -16.16
CA ASN A 55 -7.96 -9.98 -17.23
C ASN A 55 -8.19 -8.46 -17.16
N ASP A 56 -8.26 -7.92 -15.95
CA ASP A 56 -8.29 -6.49 -15.70
C ASP A 56 -6.90 -5.88 -15.88
N CYS A 57 -6.83 -4.57 -16.17
CA CYS A 57 -5.56 -3.85 -16.15
C CYS A 57 -4.96 -3.86 -14.74
N ALA A 58 -3.67 -4.12 -14.63
CA ALA A 58 -3.01 -4.20 -13.32
C ALA A 58 -2.78 -2.83 -12.67
N MET A 59 -2.87 -1.75 -13.43
CA MET A 59 -2.79 -0.36 -12.99
C MET A 59 -3.84 0.50 -13.71
#